data_AF-A0A412I0Q8-F1
#
_entry.id   AF-A0A412I0Q8-F1
#
_cell.length_a   1.000
_cell.length_b   1.000
_cell.length_c   1.000
_cell.angle_alpha   90.00
_cell.angle_beta   90.00
_cell.angle_gamma   90.00
#
_symmetry.space_group_name_H-M   'P 1'
#
loop_
_entity.id
_entity.type
_entity.pdbx_description
1 polymer ?
#
loop_
_entity_poly.entity_id
_entity_poly.type
_entity_poly.pdbx_seq_one_letter_code
_entity_poly.pdbx_strand_id
1 'polypeptide(L)'
;MKLTKKLFEDVVAYIFAEPGAMGAAGSIECLKSNGESFIYFYIDEETNWQKTKECFDGINGCKFNGPHPKTFYKESLLSLGGNDEIVTKIKPGWKEIAFDAGNHFVCKKEYSRGFIEFFSGMKPYEIIVDGMNKIKKEHFYEKLDDIANAFYRQEEADQELTLKLEELNKNPEYVKRIKECTREQGVDAMLLVLKEFGVEITFMELKQYGFRKAGLM
;
A
#
# COMPACT_ATOMS: atom_id res chain seq x y z
N MET A 1 26.01 -5.61 12.41
CA MET A 1 24.99 -6.62 12.02
C MET A 1 25.34 -7.13 10.62
N LYS A 2 25.08 -8.41 10.27
CA LYS A 2 25.36 -8.91 8.92
C LYS A 2 24.07 -9.03 8.11
N LEU A 3 24.00 -8.34 6.96
CA LEU A 3 22.87 -8.48 6.03
C LEU A 3 22.93 -9.84 5.33
N THR A 4 21.80 -10.55 5.33
CA THR A 4 21.63 -11.80 4.62
C THR A 4 20.20 -11.86 4.09
N LYS A 5 19.95 -12.62 3.01
CA LYS A 5 18.58 -12.81 2.51
C LYS A 5 17.63 -13.37 3.57
N LYS A 6 18.13 -14.28 4.41
CA LYS A 6 17.37 -14.89 5.52
C LYS A 6 16.91 -13.87 6.57
N LEU A 7 17.68 -12.80 6.79
CA LEU A 7 17.31 -11.74 7.73
C LEU A 7 16.00 -11.03 7.31
N PHE A 8 15.75 -10.95 5.99
CA PHE A 8 14.64 -10.22 5.40
C PHE A 8 13.46 -11.10 4.96
N GLU A 9 13.54 -12.42 5.14
CA GLU A 9 12.56 -13.39 4.60
C GLU A 9 11.15 -13.18 5.16
N ASP A 10 11.06 -12.83 6.44
CA ASP A 10 9.84 -12.62 7.22
C ASP A 10 9.49 -11.13 7.40
N VAL A 11 10.18 -10.22 6.72
CA VAL A 11 9.89 -8.78 6.82
C VAL A 11 8.56 -8.45 6.14
N VAL A 12 7.71 -7.72 6.85
CA VAL A 12 6.35 -7.33 6.42
C VAL A 12 6.20 -5.82 6.23
N ALA A 13 7.02 -5.03 6.91
CA ALA A 13 7.07 -3.58 6.75
C ALA A 13 8.47 -3.04 7.04
N TYR A 14 8.74 -1.83 6.57
CA TYR A 14 9.95 -1.09 6.88
C TYR A 14 9.70 0.41 6.88
N ILE A 15 10.50 1.12 7.67
CA ILE A 15 10.69 2.56 7.56
C ILE A 15 12.03 2.80 6.87
N PHE A 16 12.01 3.54 5.77
CA PHE A 16 13.21 3.98 5.06
C PHE A 16 13.41 5.48 5.28
N ALA A 17 14.59 5.88 5.76
CA ALA A 17 14.95 7.27 5.98
C ALA A 17 15.95 7.73 4.90
N GLU A 18 15.53 8.61 3.99
CA GLU A 18 16.38 9.16 2.93
C GLU A 18 17.67 9.82 3.48
N PRO A 19 18.74 9.94 2.66
CA PRO A 19 19.89 10.74 3.04
C PRO A 19 19.47 12.19 3.27
N GLY A 20 19.65 12.70 4.49
CA GLY A 20 19.19 14.04 4.88
C GLY A 20 17.77 14.11 5.43
N ALA A 21 17.07 12.98 5.57
CA ALA A 21 15.80 12.92 6.29
C ALA A 21 15.96 13.40 7.74
N MET A 22 14.91 13.96 8.33
CA MET A 22 14.94 14.29 9.75
C MET A 22 14.92 13.01 10.60
N GLY A 23 15.74 12.97 11.66
CA GLY A 23 15.84 11.83 12.56
C GLY A 23 17.00 10.91 12.18
N ALA A 24 16.75 9.60 12.10
CA ALA A 24 17.76 8.58 11.80
C ALA A 24 18.05 8.50 10.28
N ALA A 25 18.53 9.61 9.70
CA ALA A 25 18.86 9.70 8.28
C ALA A 25 19.80 8.55 7.84
N GLY A 26 19.56 7.97 6.68
CA GLY A 26 20.41 6.89 6.18
C GLY A 26 20.17 5.54 6.87
N SER A 27 19.03 5.36 7.53
CA SER A 27 18.64 4.12 8.19
C SER A 27 17.46 3.41 7.54
N ILE A 28 17.38 2.11 7.80
CA ILE A 28 16.22 1.27 7.53
C ILE A 28 15.87 0.55 8.82
N GLU A 29 14.62 0.69 9.25
CA GLU A 29 14.04 -0.12 10.32
C GLU A 29 13.05 -1.10 9.71
N CYS A 30 13.26 -2.40 9.92
CA CYS A 30 12.40 -3.46 9.41
C CYS A 30 11.56 -4.07 10.53
N LEU A 31 10.33 -4.43 10.20
CA LEU A 31 9.40 -5.20 11.02
C LEU A 31 9.20 -6.59 10.41
N LYS A 32 9.35 -7.62 11.24
CA LYS A 32 9.07 -9.01 10.91
C LYS A 32 7.64 -9.39 11.24
N SER A 33 7.12 -10.45 10.62
CA SER A 33 5.77 -10.96 10.85
C SER A 33 5.51 -11.40 12.29
N ASN A 34 6.57 -11.76 13.03
CA ASN A 34 6.49 -12.14 14.45
C ASN A 34 6.51 -10.93 15.42
N GLY A 35 6.54 -9.69 14.90
CA GLY A 35 6.60 -8.47 15.71
C GLY A 35 8.01 -8.05 16.14
N GLU A 36 9.05 -8.83 15.83
CA GLU A 36 10.44 -8.39 16.02
C GLU A 36 10.78 -7.29 15.02
N SER A 37 11.56 -6.31 15.46
CA SER A 37 12.11 -5.28 14.58
C SER A 37 13.63 -5.20 14.69
N PHE A 38 14.27 -4.71 13.63
CA PHE A 38 15.69 -4.43 13.61
C PHE A 38 15.97 -3.19 12.78
N ILE A 39 16.97 -2.41 13.18
CA ILE A 39 17.40 -1.19 12.50
C ILE A 39 18.86 -1.29 12.09
N TYR A 40 19.19 -0.72 10.94
CA TYR A 40 20.58 -0.58 10.49
C TYR A 40 20.75 0.64 9.59
N PHE A 41 21.99 1.11 9.44
CA PHE A 41 22.33 2.26 8.63
C PHE A 41 22.90 1.79 7.29
N TYR A 42 22.24 2.16 6.18
CA TYR A 42 22.69 1.77 4.83
C TYR A 42 23.77 2.70 4.27
N ILE A 43 24.17 3.71 5.03
CA ILE A 43 25.33 4.56 4.78
C ILE A 43 26.64 3.93 5.28
N ASP A 44 26.56 2.91 6.14
CA ASP A 44 27.72 2.21 6.68
C ASP A 44 28.33 1.25 5.65
N GLU A 45 29.65 1.07 5.68
CA GLU A 45 30.38 0.21 4.74
C GLU A 45 29.91 -1.27 4.79
N GLU A 46 29.62 -1.77 6.00
CA GLU A 46 29.22 -3.15 6.22
C GLU A 46 27.80 -3.45 5.74
N THR A 47 26.88 -2.51 5.87
CA THR A 47 25.44 -2.64 5.59
C THR A 47 24.96 -1.73 4.45
N ASN A 48 25.89 -1.33 3.57
CA ASN A 48 25.67 -0.31 2.56
C ASN A 48 24.46 -0.56 1.64
N TRP A 49 24.03 0.48 0.94
CA TRP A 49 22.90 0.44 0.01
C TRP A 49 22.97 -0.69 -1.02
N GLN A 50 24.16 -1.01 -1.55
CA GLN A 50 24.32 -2.06 -2.54
C GLN A 50 24.02 -3.44 -1.93
N LYS A 51 24.59 -3.74 -0.76
CA LYS A 51 24.33 -4.98 0.00
C LYS A 51 22.87 -5.07 0.43
N THR A 52 22.27 -3.95 0.80
CA THR A 52 20.84 -3.87 1.14
C THR A 52 19.98 -4.37 -0.02
N LYS A 53 20.18 -3.86 -1.23
CA LYS A 53 19.43 -4.31 -2.42
C LYS A 53 19.68 -5.77 -2.79
N GLU A 54 20.89 -6.29 -2.55
CA GLU A 54 21.23 -7.69 -2.81
C GLU A 54 20.55 -8.66 -1.85
N CYS A 55 20.35 -8.24 -0.60
CA CYS A 55 19.78 -9.07 0.46
C CYS A 55 18.26 -8.90 0.61
N PHE A 56 17.72 -7.70 0.37
CA PHE A 56 16.33 -7.37 0.61
C PHE A 56 15.58 -7.11 -0.70
N ASP A 57 14.83 -8.10 -1.19
CA ASP A 57 14.08 -7.95 -2.46
C ASP A 57 13.00 -6.86 -2.40
N GLY A 58 12.42 -6.61 -1.22
CA GLY A 58 11.37 -5.61 -1.01
C GLY A 58 11.81 -4.17 -1.26
N ILE A 59 13.12 -3.90 -1.29
CA ILE A 59 13.69 -2.59 -1.59
C ILE A 59 14.48 -2.56 -2.91
N ASN A 60 14.78 -3.74 -3.48
CA ASN A 60 15.51 -3.83 -4.74
C ASN A 60 14.70 -3.26 -5.91
N GLY A 61 15.24 -2.23 -6.56
CA GLY A 61 14.58 -1.50 -7.65
C GLY A 61 13.65 -0.37 -7.19
N CYS A 62 13.58 -0.11 -5.87
CA CYS A 62 12.93 1.09 -5.36
C CYS A 62 13.74 2.35 -5.68
N LYS A 63 13.04 3.48 -5.78
CA LYS A 63 13.61 4.83 -5.79
C LYS A 63 12.90 5.62 -4.70
N PHE A 64 13.63 6.36 -3.89
CA PHE A 64 13.07 7.22 -2.86
C PHE A 64 13.52 8.64 -3.18
N ASN A 65 12.53 9.49 -3.43
CA ASN A 65 12.70 10.89 -3.75
C ASN A 65 11.39 11.65 -3.45
N GLY A 66 11.10 11.86 -2.16
CA GLY A 66 9.84 12.47 -1.72
C GLY A 66 8.65 11.50 -1.76
N PRO A 67 7.40 11.94 -1.53
CA PRO A 67 6.26 11.02 -1.42
C PRO A 67 5.98 10.27 -2.72
N HIS A 68 5.57 9.01 -2.63
CA HIS A 68 5.08 8.29 -3.81
C HIS A 68 3.77 8.94 -4.32
N PRO A 69 3.53 9.08 -5.64
CA PRO A 69 2.40 9.86 -6.19
C PRO A 69 1.01 9.39 -5.76
N LYS A 70 0.90 8.11 -5.36
CA LYS A 70 -0.34 7.49 -4.87
C LYS A 70 -0.46 7.46 -3.35
N THR A 71 0.55 7.94 -2.62
CA THR A 71 0.52 8.05 -1.16
C THR A 71 -0.24 9.31 -0.78
N PHE A 72 -1.12 9.20 0.20
CA PHE A 72 -1.77 10.37 0.76
C PHE A 72 -0.81 11.13 1.68
N TYR A 73 -0.56 12.40 1.40
CA TYR A 73 0.18 13.31 2.29
C TYR A 73 -0.54 14.66 2.36
N LYS A 74 -0.39 15.36 3.49
CA LYS A 74 -1.03 16.67 3.71
C LYS A 74 -0.20 17.76 3.02
N GLU A 75 -0.84 18.66 2.28
CA GLU A 75 -0.21 19.74 1.46
C GLU A 75 0.76 20.66 2.22
N SER A 76 0.74 20.66 3.56
CA SER A 76 1.63 21.48 4.40
C SER A 76 3.02 20.84 4.68
N LEU A 77 3.35 19.72 4.03
CA LEU A 77 4.63 19.03 4.17
C LEU A 77 5.65 19.58 3.18
N LEU A 78 6.73 20.17 3.70
CA LEU A 78 7.87 20.60 2.89
C LEU A 78 8.66 19.35 2.47
N SER A 79 8.48 18.91 1.23
CA SER A 79 9.35 17.88 0.63
C SER A 79 10.66 18.54 0.23
N LEU A 80 11.68 18.45 1.09
CA LEU A 80 13.02 18.94 0.78
C LEU A 80 13.82 17.83 0.11
N GLY A 81 14.32 18.11 -1.08
CA GLY A 81 15.11 17.18 -1.86
C GLY A 81 14.28 16.50 -2.94
N GLY A 82 14.74 16.67 -4.17
CA GLY A 82 14.39 15.79 -5.27
C GLY A 82 14.57 16.36 -6.65
N ASN A 83 14.93 15.48 -7.57
CA ASN A 83 14.90 15.79 -9.00
C ASN A 83 13.45 15.59 -9.48
N ASP A 84 12.85 16.61 -10.10
CA ASP A 84 11.48 16.54 -10.65
C ASP A 84 11.28 15.38 -11.63
N GLU A 85 12.36 14.87 -12.23
CA GLU A 85 12.34 13.72 -13.14
C GLU A 85 12.39 12.36 -12.42
N ILE A 86 12.76 12.31 -11.15
CA ILE A 86 12.91 11.09 -10.36
C ILE A 86 11.77 11.00 -9.36
N VAL A 87 10.78 10.18 -9.66
CA VAL A 87 9.65 9.96 -8.76
C VAL A 87 9.91 8.74 -7.87
N THR A 88 9.48 8.80 -6.60
CA THR A 88 9.49 7.63 -5.71
C THR A 88 8.79 6.46 -6.36
N LYS A 89 9.47 5.31 -6.34
CA LYS A 89 9.01 4.06 -6.91
C LYS A 89 9.14 2.98 -5.85
N ILE A 90 8.02 2.38 -5.49
CA ILE A 90 7.96 1.25 -4.57
C ILE A 90 7.92 -0.06 -5.38
N LYS A 91 8.53 -1.11 -4.84
CA LYS A 91 8.54 -2.46 -5.41
C LYS A 91 7.10 -2.99 -5.58
N PRO A 92 6.74 -3.63 -6.70
CA PRO A 92 5.46 -4.33 -6.82
C PRO A 92 5.26 -5.35 -5.69
N GLY A 93 4.04 -5.42 -5.14
CA GLY A 93 3.74 -6.21 -3.94
C GLY A 93 4.01 -5.47 -2.62
N TRP A 94 4.56 -4.25 -2.68
CA TRP A 94 4.72 -3.36 -1.53
C TRP A 94 3.96 -2.04 -1.76
N LYS A 95 3.65 -1.33 -0.67
CA LYS A 95 2.91 -0.08 -0.68
C LYS A 95 3.44 0.87 0.38
N GLU A 96 3.74 2.10 -0.02
CA GLU A 96 3.97 3.21 0.90
C GLU A 96 2.63 3.71 1.43
N ILE A 97 2.51 3.85 2.75
CA ILE A 97 1.28 4.31 3.41
C ILE A 97 1.48 5.57 4.26
N ALA A 98 2.72 5.95 4.55
CA ALA A 98 3.02 7.22 5.20
C ALA A 98 4.36 7.78 4.70
N PHE A 99 4.42 9.10 4.58
CA PHE A 99 5.64 9.86 4.27
C PHE A 99 5.71 11.10 5.16
N ASP A 100 6.87 11.34 5.80
CA ASP A 100 7.14 12.58 6.54
C ASP A 100 8.65 12.87 6.60
N ALA A 101 9.01 14.13 6.33
CA ALA A 101 10.38 14.66 6.46
C ALA A 101 11.50 13.77 5.87
N GLY A 102 11.24 13.18 4.68
CA GLY A 102 12.19 12.28 3.99
C GLY A 102 12.15 10.82 4.45
N ASN A 103 11.18 10.43 5.27
CA ASN A 103 11.01 9.07 5.76
C ASN A 103 9.76 8.43 5.17
N HIS A 104 9.83 7.13 4.87
CA HIS A 104 8.78 6.37 4.19
C HIS A 104 8.42 5.14 5.00
N PHE A 105 7.15 5.00 5.40
CA PHE A 105 6.63 3.75 5.91
C PHE A 105 6.07 2.92 4.74
N VAL A 106 6.67 1.76 4.51
CA VAL A 106 6.32 0.85 3.42
C VAL A 106 6.01 -0.53 3.98
N CYS A 107 4.93 -1.15 3.53
CA CYS A 107 4.57 -2.52 3.92
C CYS A 107 4.24 -3.39 2.72
N LYS A 108 4.19 -4.71 2.89
CA LYS A 108 3.63 -5.58 1.86
C LYS A 108 2.16 -5.20 1.61
N LYS A 109 1.72 -5.31 0.34
CA LYS A 109 0.42 -4.82 -0.13
C LYS A 109 -0.72 -5.43 0.67
N GLU A 110 -0.62 -6.73 0.98
CA GLU A 110 -1.63 -7.50 1.71
C GLU A 110 -1.91 -6.96 3.12
N TYR A 111 -0.94 -6.29 3.76
CA TYR A 111 -1.09 -5.72 5.11
C TYR A 111 -1.49 -4.24 5.10
N SER A 112 -1.46 -3.59 3.94
CA SER A 112 -1.55 -2.13 3.85
C SER A 112 -2.82 -1.55 4.45
N ARG A 113 -3.97 -2.18 4.22
CA ARG A 113 -5.24 -1.75 4.81
C ARG A 113 -5.22 -1.88 6.34
N GLY A 114 -4.70 -2.98 6.86
CA GLY A 114 -4.59 -3.18 8.30
C GLY A 114 -3.71 -2.13 8.97
N PHE A 115 -2.56 -1.79 8.37
CA PHE A 115 -1.71 -0.72 8.89
C PHE A 115 -2.36 0.67 8.78
N ILE A 116 -3.07 0.98 7.69
CA ILE A 116 -3.81 2.24 7.54
C ILE A 116 -4.87 2.37 8.64
N GLU A 117 -5.61 1.30 8.91
CA GLU A 117 -6.61 1.27 9.97
C GLU A 117 -5.97 1.39 11.37
N PHE A 118 -4.85 0.68 11.60
CA PHE A 118 -4.09 0.74 12.85
C PHE A 118 -3.57 2.15 13.16
N PHE A 119 -3.03 2.83 12.16
CA PHE A 119 -2.52 4.20 12.30
C PHE A 119 -3.60 5.28 12.12
N SER A 120 -4.88 4.90 12.03
CA SER A 120 -5.96 5.85 11.83
C SER A 120 -6.00 6.89 12.96
N GLY A 121 -5.98 8.17 12.58
CA GLY A 121 -5.93 9.30 13.50
C GLY A 121 -4.53 9.72 13.94
N MET A 122 -3.47 8.99 13.55
CA MET A 122 -2.08 9.41 13.75
C MET A 122 -1.60 10.32 12.62
N LYS A 123 -0.76 11.28 12.96
CA LYS A 123 -0.04 12.11 11.98
C LYS A 123 1.16 11.34 11.41
N PRO A 124 1.59 11.62 10.18
CA PRO A 124 2.71 10.92 9.55
C PRO A 124 3.99 10.86 10.40
N TYR A 125 4.45 11.96 11.01
CA TYR A 125 5.63 11.92 11.90
C TYR A 125 5.46 10.97 13.10
N GLU A 126 4.26 10.77 13.62
CA GLU A 126 4.03 9.84 14.74
C GLU A 126 4.20 8.39 14.30
N ILE A 127 3.81 8.10 13.05
CA ILE A 127 4.01 6.78 12.43
C ILE A 127 5.50 6.56 12.15
N ILE A 128 6.19 7.56 11.59
CA ILE A 128 7.62 7.48 11.27
C ILE A 128 8.48 7.33 12.53
N VAL A 129 8.18 8.07 13.60
CA VAL A 129 9.05 8.10 14.80
C VAL A 129 8.73 6.97 15.78
N ASP A 130 7.45 6.60 15.94
CA ASP A 130 7.01 5.69 17.00
C ASP A 130 6.18 4.49 16.49
N GLY A 131 5.95 4.40 15.17
CA GLY A 131 5.07 3.39 14.59
C GLY A 131 5.48 1.96 14.91
N MET A 132 6.77 1.64 14.81
CA MET A 132 7.29 0.30 15.12
C MET A 132 7.09 -0.09 16.59
N ASN A 133 7.34 0.85 17.51
CA ASN A 133 7.11 0.62 18.93
C ASN A 133 5.63 0.41 19.24
N LYS A 134 4.73 1.19 18.62
CA LYS A 134 3.29 1.02 18.80
C LYS A 134 2.79 -0.32 18.29
N ILE A 135 3.23 -0.74 17.10
CA ILE A 135 2.92 -2.06 16.53
C ILE A 135 3.27 -3.17 17.53
N LYS A 136 4.46 -3.09 18.13
CA LYS A 136 4.92 -4.07 19.10
C LYS A 136 4.13 -4.00 20.41
N LYS A 137 3.91 -2.80 20.96
CA LYS A 137 3.21 -2.57 22.22
C LYS A 137 1.75 -3.02 22.16
N GLU A 138 1.09 -2.84 21.03
CA GLU A 138 -0.31 -3.22 20.82
C GLU A 138 -0.47 -4.62 20.23
N HIS A 139 0.63 -5.36 20.08
CA HIS A 139 0.65 -6.71 19.51
C HIS A 139 -0.06 -6.79 18.14
N PHE A 140 0.04 -5.73 17.33
CA PHE A 140 -0.66 -5.64 16.04
C PHE A 140 -0.25 -6.77 15.08
N TYR A 141 1.00 -7.25 15.20
CA TYR A 141 1.53 -8.35 14.41
C TYR A 141 0.71 -9.65 14.53
N GLU A 142 0.00 -9.86 15.64
CA GLU A 142 -0.86 -11.04 15.85
C GLU A 142 -2.08 -11.06 14.91
N LYS A 143 -2.42 -9.91 14.29
CA LYS A 143 -3.55 -9.77 13.37
C LYS A 143 -3.16 -9.93 11.90
N LEU A 144 -1.86 -10.06 11.60
CA LEU A 144 -1.37 -10.05 10.22
C LEU A 144 -1.97 -11.17 9.36
N ASP A 145 -2.14 -12.36 9.93
CA ASP A 145 -2.75 -13.50 9.22
C ASP A 145 -4.20 -13.21 8.83
N ASP A 146 -5.00 -12.67 9.75
CA ASP A 146 -6.40 -12.30 9.48
C ASP A 146 -6.50 -11.19 8.42
N ILE A 147 -5.60 -10.21 8.50
CA ILE A 147 -5.52 -9.10 7.55
C ILE A 147 -5.17 -9.62 6.15
N ALA A 148 -4.15 -10.48 6.03
CA ALA A 148 -3.77 -11.08 4.75
C ALA A 148 -4.90 -11.95 4.19
N ASN A 149 -5.55 -12.76 5.02
CA ASN A 149 -6.69 -13.59 4.61
C ASN A 149 -7.88 -12.76 4.14
N ALA A 150 -8.15 -11.61 4.77
CA ALA A 150 -9.17 -10.68 4.30
C ALA A 150 -8.77 -10.03 2.96
N PHE A 151 -7.50 -9.67 2.79
CA PHE A 151 -6.97 -9.10 1.54
C PHE A 151 -7.12 -10.07 0.37
N TYR A 152 -6.68 -11.33 0.51
CA TYR A 152 -6.73 -12.30 -0.57
C TYR A 152 -8.17 -12.68 -0.95
N ARG A 153 -9.08 -12.80 0.02
CA ARG A 153 -10.51 -12.97 -0.27
C ARG A 153 -11.09 -11.80 -1.06
N GLN A 154 -10.68 -10.58 -0.75
CA GLN A 154 -11.12 -9.40 -1.50
C GLN A 154 -10.55 -9.36 -2.92
N GLU A 155 -9.27 -9.72 -3.11
CA GLU A 155 -8.66 -9.79 -4.44
C GLU A 155 -9.31 -10.87 -5.31
N GLU A 156 -9.65 -12.02 -4.73
CA GLU A 156 -10.41 -13.09 -5.42
C GLU A 156 -11.80 -12.59 -5.85
N ALA A 157 -12.56 -11.96 -4.94
CA ALA A 157 -13.86 -11.38 -5.26
C ALA A 157 -13.78 -10.29 -6.34
N ASP A 158 -12.75 -9.44 -6.31
CA ASP A 158 -12.51 -8.41 -7.32
C ASP A 158 -12.16 -9.02 -8.69
N GLN A 159 -11.42 -10.12 -8.72
CA GLN A 159 -11.11 -10.86 -9.95
C GLN A 159 -12.37 -11.49 -10.55
N GLU A 160 -13.20 -12.14 -9.73
CA GLU A 160 -14.48 -12.69 -10.19
C GLU A 160 -15.40 -11.60 -10.75
N LEU A 161 -15.50 -10.46 -10.06
CA LEU A 161 -16.29 -9.31 -10.52
C LEU A 161 -15.73 -8.75 -11.84
N THR A 162 -14.40 -8.66 -11.97
CA THR A 162 -13.76 -8.18 -13.20
C THR A 162 -14.15 -9.06 -14.39
N LEU A 163 -14.04 -10.38 -14.24
CA LEU A 163 -14.39 -11.34 -15.29
C LEU A 163 -15.87 -11.23 -15.68
N LYS A 164 -16.78 -11.17 -14.69
CA LYS A 164 -18.22 -10.99 -14.95
C LYS A 164 -18.49 -9.69 -15.71
N LEU A 165 -17.89 -8.57 -15.29
CA LEU A 165 -18.08 -7.28 -15.98
C LEU A 165 -17.50 -7.29 -17.41
N GLU A 166 -16.38 -7.97 -17.64
CA GLU A 166 -15.81 -8.13 -18.98
C GLU A 166 -16.68 -8.98 -19.90
N GLU A 167 -17.33 -10.02 -19.37
CA GLU A 167 -18.32 -10.81 -20.11
C GLU A 167 -19.58 -10.00 -20.42
N LEU A 168 -20.11 -9.26 -19.45
CA LEU A 168 -21.27 -8.39 -19.65
C LEU A 168 -21.02 -7.31 -20.70
N ASN A 169 -19.82 -6.72 -20.71
CA ASN A 169 -19.44 -5.74 -21.72
C ASN A 169 -19.38 -6.30 -23.16
N LYS A 170 -19.35 -7.62 -23.33
CA LYS A 170 -19.47 -8.30 -24.63
C LYS A 170 -20.92 -8.58 -25.01
N ASN A 171 -21.87 -8.51 -24.06
CA ASN A 171 -23.28 -8.74 -24.29
C ASN A 171 -23.96 -7.46 -24.85
N PRO A 172 -24.47 -7.47 -26.10
CA PRO A 172 -25.09 -6.30 -26.71
C PRO A 172 -26.34 -5.79 -25.98
N GLU A 173 -27.09 -6.69 -25.35
CA GLU A 173 -28.30 -6.35 -24.60
C GLU A 173 -27.96 -5.60 -23.32
N TYR A 174 -26.96 -6.08 -22.56
CA TYR A 174 -26.43 -5.38 -21.39
C TYR A 174 -25.93 -3.99 -21.77
N VAL A 175 -25.10 -3.88 -22.82
CA VAL A 175 -24.55 -2.60 -23.26
C VAL A 175 -25.66 -1.62 -23.68
N LYS A 176 -26.71 -2.11 -24.33
CA LYS A 176 -27.89 -1.30 -24.68
C LYS A 176 -28.60 -0.79 -23.42
N ARG A 177 -28.89 -1.67 -22.46
CA ARG A 177 -29.60 -1.33 -21.21
C ARG A 177 -28.82 -0.33 -20.35
N ILE A 178 -27.50 -0.48 -20.25
CA ILE A 178 -26.63 0.47 -19.54
C ILE A 178 -26.62 1.84 -20.23
N LYS A 179 -26.64 1.91 -21.58
CA LYS A 179 -26.72 3.19 -22.31
C LYS A 179 -28.07 3.88 -22.18
N GLU A 180 -29.14 3.10 -21.98
CA GLU A 180 -30.50 3.61 -21.74
C GLU A 180 -30.66 4.17 -20.32
N CYS A 181 -29.74 3.87 -19.39
CA CYS A 181 -29.71 4.50 -18.06
C CYS A 181 -29.40 5.99 -18.22
N THR A 182 -30.40 6.83 -17.99
CA THR A 182 -30.28 8.29 -18.07
C THR A 182 -29.57 8.86 -16.84
N ARG A 183 -29.00 10.06 -16.97
CA ARG A 183 -28.42 10.81 -15.84
C ARG A 183 -29.43 11.05 -14.71
N GLU A 184 -30.72 11.15 -15.02
CA GLU A 184 -31.81 11.38 -14.06
C GLU A 184 -32.16 10.13 -13.25
N GLN A 185 -32.03 8.94 -13.85
CA GLN A 185 -32.22 7.65 -13.17
C GLN A 185 -31.04 7.29 -12.23
N GLY A 186 -29.89 7.91 -12.45
CA GLY A 186 -28.74 7.83 -11.55
C GLY A 186 -28.12 6.43 -11.47
N VAL A 187 -27.37 6.22 -10.38
CA VAL A 187 -26.61 5.00 -10.12
C VAL A 187 -27.52 3.80 -9.85
N ASP A 188 -28.69 4.01 -9.25
CA ASP A 188 -29.59 2.92 -8.86
C ASP A 188 -30.12 2.14 -10.07
N ALA A 189 -30.38 2.81 -11.18
CA ALA A 189 -30.74 2.14 -12.43
C ALA A 189 -29.61 1.28 -12.99
N MET A 190 -28.35 1.73 -12.88
CA MET A 190 -27.20 0.91 -13.30
C MET A 190 -27.05 -0.33 -12.42
N LEU A 191 -27.28 -0.22 -11.11
CA LEU A 191 -27.25 -1.35 -10.19
C LEU A 191 -28.39 -2.35 -10.47
N LEU A 192 -29.58 -1.87 -10.82
CA LEU A 192 -30.70 -2.72 -11.24
C LEU A 192 -30.34 -3.50 -12.52
N VAL A 193 -29.76 -2.84 -13.52
CA VAL A 193 -29.29 -3.53 -14.73
C VAL A 193 -28.21 -4.56 -14.37
N LEU A 194 -27.22 -4.23 -13.54
CA LEU A 194 -26.24 -5.23 -13.10
C LEU A 194 -26.90 -6.46 -12.44
N LYS A 195 -27.92 -6.23 -11.60
CA LYS A 195 -28.68 -7.29 -10.95
C LYS A 195 -29.48 -8.14 -11.94
N GLU A 196 -30.12 -7.54 -12.94
CA GLU A 196 -30.80 -8.25 -14.05
C GLU A 196 -29.86 -9.24 -14.76
N PHE A 197 -28.58 -8.89 -14.83
CA PHE A 197 -27.53 -9.68 -15.48
C PHE A 197 -26.69 -10.51 -14.49
N GLY A 198 -27.19 -10.74 -13.27
CA GLY A 198 -26.58 -11.68 -12.31
C GLY A 198 -25.42 -11.12 -11.47
N VAL A 199 -25.23 -9.79 -11.47
CA VAL A 199 -24.25 -9.10 -10.63
C VAL A 199 -24.99 -8.34 -9.53
N GLU A 200 -25.14 -8.97 -8.37
CA GLU A 200 -25.69 -8.32 -7.18
C GLU A 200 -24.56 -7.62 -6.42
N ILE A 201 -24.56 -6.29 -6.46
CA ILE A 201 -23.54 -5.44 -5.84
C ILE A 201 -24.15 -4.12 -5.37
N THR A 202 -23.69 -3.58 -4.26
CA THR A 202 -24.08 -2.26 -3.78
C THR A 202 -23.26 -1.16 -4.46
N PHE A 203 -23.77 0.08 -4.44
CA PHE A 203 -23.01 1.24 -4.90
C PHE A 203 -21.65 1.36 -4.20
N MET A 204 -21.62 1.12 -2.89
CA MET A 204 -20.39 1.25 -2.09
C MET A 204 -19.35 0.23 -2.49
N GLU A 205 -19.74 -1.03 -2.69
CA GLU A 205 -18.83 -2.09 -3.16
C GLU A 205 -18.31 -1.80 -4.56
N LEU A 206 -19.19 -1.37 -5.48
CA LEU A 206 -18.80 -1.02 -6.85
C LEU A 206 -17.82 0.17 -6.87
N LYS A 207 -18.06 1.18 -6.03
CA LYS A 207 -17.18 2.34 -5.88
C LYS A 207 -15.82 1.94 -5.29
N GLN A 208 -15.81 1.10 -4.26
CA GLN A 208 -14.56 0.62 -3.65
C GLN A 208 -13.77 -0.26 -4.62
N TYR A 209 -14.44 -1.14 -5.38
CA TYR A 209 -13.82 -1.90 -6.46
C TYR A 209 -13.15 -0.98 -7.49
N GLY A 210 -13.85 0.08 -7.93
CA GLY A 210 -13.29 1.07 -8.85
C GLY A 210 -12.03 1.75 -8.32
N PHE A 211 -12.01 2.13 -7.03
CA PHE A 211 -10.83 2.70 -6.39
C PHE A 211 -9.67 1.70 -6.28
N ARG A 212 -9.93 0.44 -5.93
CA ARG A 212 -8.91 -0.62 -5.89
C ARG A 212 -8.32 -0.87 -7.28
N LYS A 213 -9.15 -0.92 -8.31
CA LYS A 213 -8.70 -1.07 -9.72
C LYS A 213 -7.80 0.08 -10.18
N ALA A 214 -8.05 1.30 -9.71
CA ALA A 214 -7.19 2.46 -9.97
C ALA A 214 -5.90 2.48 -9.12
N GLY A 215 -5.80 1.59 -8.12
CA GLY A 215 -4.71 1.56 -7.15
C GLY A 215 -4.74 2.75 -6.18
N LEU A 216 -5.94 3.26 -5.88
CA LEU A 216 -6.19 4.36 -4.93
C LEU A 216 -6.55 3.86 -3.53
N MET A 217 -6.87 2.57 -3.39
CA MET A 217 -6.98 1.81 -2.14
C MET A 217 -6.12 0.56 -2.27
#